data_AF-A0A1V4A711-F1
#
_entry.id   AF-A0A1V4A711-F1
#
_cell.length_a   1.000
_cell.length_b   1.000
_cell.length_c   1.000
_cell.angle_alpha   90.00
_cell.angle_beta   90.00
_cell.angle_gamma   90.00
#
_symmetry.space_group_name_H-M   'P 1'
#
loop_
_entity.id
_entity.type
_entity.pdbx_description
1 polymer ?
#
loop_
_entity_poly.entity_id
_entity_poly.type
_entity_poly.pdbx_seq_one_letter_code
_entity_poly.pdbx_strand_id
1 'polypeptide(L)'
;MGTVDAEELIAKYSWLGMSSVSILRGVGGTWEEVRRAQRAYVRSPDILTAREAQNLEFLRELGRPRVCGTAGLHNGVLLTQIVPGRNLADELKARPRKTADLLDAVLVALGDLHGPAGVQRSGRTVPIAERSVVSVFRRKFNGLSAAAYLGALGRECGLTEYERLEVAELVKRTVWRLLQMRGAISSGRDTLVYGDLKPEHVYIDGTQLHFIDPALQWAAGPLPDIAKLAGRTRLPALDERIAP
;
A
#
# COMPACT_ATOMS: atom_id res chain seq x y z
N MET A 1 30.18 27.06 15.70
CA MET A 1 30.50 25.71 15.19
C MET A 1 29.31 24.84 15.53
N GLY A 2 28.48 24.50 14.54
CA GLY A 2 27.24 23.74 14.77
C GLY A 2 27.15 22.65 13.72
N THR A 3 27.39 21.41 14.14
CA THR A 3 27.05 20.21 13.39
C THR A 3 25.55 20.01 13.53
N VAL A 4 24.80 20.24 12.45
CA VAL A 4 23.50 19.57 12.28
C VAL A 4 23.88 18.18 11.80
N ASP A 5 23.61 17.15 12.59
CA ASP A 5 23.77 15.78 12.13
C ASP A 5 22.94 15.62 10.84
N ALA A 6 23.62 15.41 9.72
CA ALA A 6 22.99 15.20 8.43
C ALA A 6 22.42 13.78 8.41
N GLU A 7 21.36 13.54 9.18
CA GLU A 7 20.60 12.30 9.11
C GLU A 7 19.84 12.27 7.78
N GLU A 8 20.08 11.23 6.98
CA GLU A 8 19.30 11.02 5.76
C GLU A 8 17.87 10.57 6.11
N LEU A 9 16.89 11.31 5.59
CA LEU A 9 15.48 11.09 5.85
C LEU A 9 14.71 10.88 4.54
N ILE A 10 13.62 10.13 4.61
CA ILE A 10 12.65 9.99 3.52
C ILE A 10 11.53 11.00 3.71
N ALA A 11 11.30 11.84 2.70
CA ALA A 11 10.20 12.79 2.66
C ALA A 11 9.02 12.23 1.86
N LYS A 12 7.86 12.15 2.50
CA LYS A 12 6.59 11.72 1.89
C LYS A 12 5.65 12.89 1.76
N TYR A 13 5.17 13.10 0.54
CA TYR A 13 4.17 14.13 0.24
C TYR A 13 3.02 13.52 -0.57
N SER A 14 1.80 13.80 -0.15
CA SER A 14 0.58 13.33 -0.80
C SER A 14 -0.10 14.47 -1.53
N TRP A 15 -0.33 14.30 -2.83
CA TRP A 15 -1.11 15.24 -3.62
C TRP A 15 -2.59 14.87 -3.57
N LEU A 16 -3.39 15.62 -2.82
CA LEU A 16 -4.84 15.44 -2.67
C LEU A 16 -5.27 14.02 -2.23
N GLY A 17 -4.37 13.20 -1.67
CA GLY A 17 -4.64 11.78 -1.40
C GLY A 17 -4.74 10.91 -2.67
N MET A 18 -4.30 11.41 -3.83
CA MET A 18 -4.39 10.76 -5.13
C MET A 18 -3.03 10.21 -5.57
N SER A 19 -3.07 9.26 -6.51
CA SER A 19 -1.85 8.80 -7.19
C SER A 19 -1.37 9.85 -8.18
N SER A 20 -0.05 9.96 -8.37
CA SER A 20 0.55 10.88 -9.36
C SER A 20 0.00 10.64 -10.77
N VAL A 21 -0.19 9.37 -11.15
CA VAL A 21 -0.79 8.99 -12.44
C VAL A 21 -2.21 9.54 -12.59
N SER A 22 -3.01 9.57 -11.52
CA SER A 22 -4.36 10.16 -11.55
C SER A 22 -4.32 11.66 -11.82
N ILE A 23 -3.36 12.37 -11.20
CA ILE A 23 -3.17 13.80 -11.41
C ILE A 23 -2.71 14.09 -12.83
N LEU A 24 -1.74 13.32 -13.34
CA LEU A 24 -1.25 13.44 -14.71
C LEU A 24 -2.34 13.17 -15.74
N ARG A 25 -3.34 12.34 -15.40
CA ARG A 25 -4.52 12.07 -16.24
C ARG A 25 -5.65 13.09 -16.07
N GLY A 26 -5.44 14.17 -15.32
CA GLY A 26 -6.41 15.25 -15.15
C GLY A 26 -7.58 14.95 -14.20
N VAL A 27 -7.51 13.87 -13.41
CA VAL A 27 -8.60 13.51 -12.47
C VAL A 27 -8.85 14.61 -11.43
N GLY A 28 -7.82 15.37 -11.07
CA GLY A 28 -7.91 16.51 -10.15
C GLY A 28 -8.24 17.85 -10.80
N GLY A 29 -8.58 17.86 -12.10
CA GLY A 29 -8.73 19.09 -12.90
C GLY A 29 -7.40 19.59 -13.47
N THR A 30 -7.37 20.87 -13.83
CA THR A 30 -6.17 21.55 -14.32
C THR A 30 -5.09 21.64 -13.24
N TRP A 31 -3.83 21.86 -13.63
CA TRP A 31 -2.74 22.01 -12.66
C TRP A 31 -2.95 23.16 -11.68
N GLU A 32 -3.55 24.26 -12.12
CA GLU A 32 -3.88 25.40 -11.25
C GLU A 32 -4.95 25.05 -10.21
N GLU A 33 -5.98 24.30 -10.63
CA GLU A 33 -7.00 23.78 -9.73
C GLU A 33 -6.41 22.81 -8.70
N VAL A 34 -5.55 21.88 -9.14
CA VAL A 34 -4.83 20.96 -8.26
C VAL A 34 -3.99 21.72 -7.24
N ARG A 35 -3.20 22.72 -7.66
CA ARG A 35 -2.39 23.54 -6.74
C ARG A 35 -3.24 24.31 -5.73
N ARG A 36 -4.38 24.86 -6.16
CA ARG A 36 -5.31 25.57 -5.27
C ARG A 36 -5.93 24.62 -4.25
N ALA A 37 -6.42 23.47 -4.70
CA ALA A 37 -6.98 22.44 -3.83
C ALA A 37 -5.92 21.89 -2.86
N GLN A 38 -4.67 21.74 -3.32
CA GLN A 38 -3.59 21.22 -2.49
C GLN A 38 -3.31 22.12 -1.28
N ARG A 39 -3.36 23.45 -1.44
CA ARG A 39 -3.18 24.39 -0.32
C ARG A 39 -4.24 24.23 0.76
N ALA A 40 -5.49 23.96 0.37
CA ALA A 40 -6.56 23.67 1.31
C ALA A 40 -6.36 22.28 1.95
N TYR A 41 -5.99 21.29 1.14
CA TYR A 41 -5.73 19.92 1.57
C TYR A 41 -4.67 19.88 2.68
N VAL A 42 -3.48 20.44 2.48
CA VAL A 42 -2.37 20.39 3.47
C VAL A 42 -2.67 21.07 4.80
N ARG A 43 -3.73 21.91 4.87
CA ARG A 43 -4.19 22.53 6.11
C ARG A 43 -5.23 21.70 6.85
N SER A 44 -5.76 20.65 6.22
CA SER A 44 -6.70 19.73 6.87
C SER A 44 -5.98 18.89 7.92
N PRO A 45 -6.60 18.67 9.09
CA PRO A 45 -6.05 17.76 10.10
C PRO A 45 -6.05 16.29 9.65
N ASP A 46 -6.87 15.93 8.65
CA ASP A 46 -7.11 14.55 8.21
C ASP A 46 -6.35 14.17 6.93
N ILE A 47 -5.27 14.89 6.60
CA ILE A 47 -4.43 14.56 5.46
C ILE A 47 -3.80 13.18 5.61
N LEU A 48 -3.50 12.58 4.46
CA LEU A 48 -2.98 11.21 4.38
C LEU A 48 -1.67 11.04 5.17
N THR A 49 -0.78 12.03 5.11
CA THR A 49 0.50 12.02 5.84
C THR A 49 0.32 12.16 7.35
N ALA A 50 -0.74 12.84 7.82
CA ALA A 50 -1.08 12.91 9.24
C ALA A 50 -1.60 11.57 9.76
N ARG A 51 -2.51 10.93 9.01
CA ARG A 51 -3.02 9.59 9.35
C ARG A 51 -1.93 8.53 9.31
N GLU A 52 -1.01 8.60 8.35
CA GLU A 52 0.15 7.70 8.29
C GLU A 52 1.10 7.92 9.47
N ALA A 53 1.34 9.16 9.90
CA ALA A 53 2.13 9.46 11.09
C ALA A 53 1.52 8.86 12.37
N GLN A 54 0.19 8.98 12.54
CA GLN A 54 -0.54 8.37 13.66
C GLN A 54 -0.47 6.84 13.63
N ASN A 55 -0.56 6.23 12.45
CA ASN A 55 -0.38 4.78 12.31
C ASN A 55 1.02 4.33 12.72
N LEU A 56 2.06 5.07 12.32
CA LEU A 56 3.45 4.78 12.73
C LEU A 56 3.65 4.92 14.24
N GLU A 57 3.08 5.95 14.84
CA GLU A 57 3.10 6.15 16.30
C GLU A 57 2.41 4.99 17.03
N PHE A 58 1.20 4.63 16.61
CA PHE A 58 0.47 3.50 17.17
C PHE A 58 1.25 2.18 17.07
N LEU A 59 1.81 1.87 15.89
CA LEU A 59 2.57 0.63 15.70
C LEU A 59 3.83 0.58 16.56
N ARG A 60 4.45 1.74 16.81
CA ARG A 60 5.58 1.87 17.73
C ARG A 60 5.16 1.61 19.18
N GLU A 61 4.02 2.16 19.62
CA GLU A 61 3.45 1.87 20.95
C GLU A 61 3.04 0.39 21.10
N LEU A 62 2.57 -0.23 20.01
CA LEU A 62 2.27 -1.66 19.98
C LEU A 62 3.53 -2.52 20.10
N GLY A 63 4.65 -2.06 19.55
CA GLY A 63 5.97 -2.68 19.62
C GLY A 63 6.23 -3.75 18.55
N ARG A 64 5.18 -4.42 18.07
CA ARG A 64 5.22 -5.33 16.92
C ARG A 64 3.98 -5.13 16.03
N PRO A 65 4.14 -5.00 14.71
CA PRO A 65 5.39 -5.00 13.94
C PRO A 65 6.30 -3.81 14.28
N ARG A 66 7.62 -3.98 14.11
CA ARG A 66 8.57 -2.87 14.18
C ARG A 66 8.39 -1.99 12.93
N VAL A 67 8.37 -0.68 13.12
CA VAL A 67 8.20 0.29 12.02
C VAL A 67 9.35 1.28 11.96
N CYS A 68 9.45 2.03 10.87
CA CYS A 68 10.39 3.14 10.79
C CYS A 68 10.10 4.23 11.84
N GLY A 69 11.16 4.96 12.21
CA GLY A 69 11.02 6.16 13.03
C GLY A 69 10.39 7.31 12.24
N THR A 70 9.68 8.19 12.95
CA THR A 70 9.19 9.46 12.40
C THR A 70 10.04 10.60 12.94
N ALA A 71 10.61 11.41 12.04
CA ALA A 71 11.36 12.61 12.37
C ALA A 71 10.43 13.83 12.52
N GLY A 72 9.31 13.86 11.80
CA GLY A 72 8.29 14.89 11.97
C GLY A 72 7.29 14.98 10.82
N LEU A 73 6.26 15.79 11.00
CA LEU A 73 5.26 16.16 10.00
C LEU A 73 5.19 17.68 9.91
N HIS A 74 5.47 18.24 8.74
CA HIS A 74 5.45 19.69 8.53
C HIS A 74 4.87 20.05 7.16
N ASN A 75 3.90 20.97 7.13
CA ASN A 75 3.23 21.44 5.90
C ASN A 75 2.75 20.29 4.97
N GLY A 76 2.28 19.19 5.57
CA GLY A 76 1.82 18.00 4.86
C GLY A 76 2.91 17.05 4.37
N VAL A 77 4.18 17.33 4.66
CA VAL A 77 5.32 16.42 4.41
C VAL A 77 5.61 15.61 5.66
N LEU A 78 5.55 14.28 5.54
CA LEU A 78 5.96 13.35 6.59
C LEU A 78 7.42 12.94 6.36
N LEU A 79 8.27 13.15 7.36
CA LEU A 79 9.67 12.74 7.36
C LEU A 79 9.83 11.46 8.20
N THR A 80 10.40 10.42 7.60
CA THR A 80 10.68 9.14 8.26
C THR A 80 12.16 8.77 8.16
N GLN A 81 12.67 8.08 9.16
CA GLN A 81 14.02 7.53 9.14
C GLN A 81 14.15 6.45 8.06
N ILE A 82 15.34 6.34 7.48
CA ILE A 82 15.67 5.24 6.57
C ILE A 82 15.73 3.94 7.37
N VAL A 83 15.10 2.90 6.83
CA VAL A 83 15.15 1.57 7.41
C VAL A 83 16.36 0.83 6.85
N PRO A 84 17.23 0.26 7.70
CA PRO A 84 18.38 -0.51 7.24
C PRO A 84 17.98 -1.83 6.58
N GLY A 85 18.91 -2.42 5.84
CA GLY A 85 18.75 -3.75 5.26
C GLY A 85 18.10 -3.74 3.86
N ARG A 86 17.72 -4.94 3.41
CA ARG A 86 17.17 -5.15 2.07
C ARG A 86 15.67 -5.36 2.14
N ASN A 87 14.93 -4.82 1.18
CA ASN A 87 13.49 -5.08 1.13
C ASN A 87 13.20 -6.56 0.77
N LEU A 88 12.04 -7.03 1.20
CA LEU A 88 11.60 -8.41 1.03
C LEU A 88 11.40 -8.76 -0.45
N ALA A 89 11.00 -7.80 -1.29
CA ALA A 89 10.83 -8.06 -2.73
C ALA A 89 12.16 -8.52 -3.37
N ASP A 90 13.26 -7.86 -3.03
CA ASP A 90 14.57 -8.19 -3.55
C ASP A 90 15.13 -9.47 -2.94
N GLU A 91 14.78 -9.78 -1.69
CA GLU A 91 15.12 -11.06 -1.06
C GLU A 91 14.37 -12.24 -1.67
N LEU A 92 13.10 -12.06 -2.01
CA LEU A 92 12.30 -13.07 -2.70
C LEU A 92 12.88 -13.37 -4.09
N LYS A 93 13.34 -12.34 -4.82
CA LYS A 93 14.06 -12.51 -6.09
C LYS A 93 15.39 -13.24 -5.89
N ALA A 94 16.19 -12.83 -4.91
CA ALA A 94 17.51 -13.42 -4.68
C ALA A 94 17.43 -14.86 -4.16
N ARG A 95 16.38 -15.21 -3.41
CA ARG A 95 16.25 -16.51 -2.73
C ARG A 95 14.83 -17.11 -2.90
N PRO A 96 14.39 -17.48 -4.12
CA PRO A 96 13.02 -17.94 -4.36
C PRO A 96 12.62 -19.18 -3.55
N ARG A 97 13.58 -20.09 -3.26
CA ARG A 97 13.36 -21.28 -2.43
C ARG A 97 13.00 -20.97 -0.96
N LYS A 98 13.24 -19.73 -0.52
CA LYS A 98 12.91 -19.23 0.83
C LYS A 98 11.60 -18.47 0.90
N THR A 99 10.83 -18.42 -0.19
CA THR A 99 9.56 -17.67 -0.25
C THR A 99 8.62 -18.02 0.90
N ALA A 100 8.36 -19.30 1.15
CA ALA A 100 7.44 -19.71 2.22
C ALA A 100 7.91 -19.21 3.59
N ASP A 101 9.16 -19.49 3.96
CA ASP A 101 9.77 -19.05 5.23
C ASP A 101 9.73 -17.52 5.40
N LEU A 102 10.03 -16.78 4.33
CA LEU A 102 10.06 -15.32 4.34
C LEU A 102 8.65 -14.72 4.51
N LEU A 103 7.65 -15.25 3.80
CA LEU A 103 6.27 -14.78 3.94
C LEU A 103 5.69 -15.14 5.31
N ASP A 104 6.01 -16.32 5.84
CA ASP A 104 5.59 -16.73 7.18
C ASP A 104 6.16 -15.81 8.26
N ALA A 105 7.45 -15.48 8.19
CA ALA A 105 8.09 -14.55 9.11
C ALA A 105 7.40 -13.17 9.15
N VAL A 106 6.95 -12.67 8.00
CA VAL A 106 6.18 -11.42 7.92
C VAL A 106 4.85 -11.53 8.66
N LEU A 107 4.10 -12.60 8.44
CA LEU A 107 2.79 -12.81 9.08
C LEU A 107 2.93 -13.00 10.58
N VAL A 108 3.94 -13.76 11.03
CA VAL A 108 4.29 -13.90 12.44
C VAL A 108 4.63 -12.56 13.08
N ALA A 109 5.34 -11.68 12.38
CA ALA A 109 5.67 -10.34 12.88
C ALA A 109 4.45 -9.42 13.04
N LEU A 110 3.35 -9.70 12.33
CA LEU A 110 2.08 -8.98 12.43
C LEU A 110 1.11 -9.58 13.47
N GLY A 111 1.49 -10.66 14.16
CA GLY A 111 0.61 -11.39 15.09
C GLY A 111 -0.02 -10.50 16.17
N ASP A 112 0.74 -9.56 16.75
CA ASP A 112 0.21 -8.66 17.78
C ASP A 112 -0.79 -7.64 17.21
N LEU A 113 -0.57 -7.19 15.97
CA LEU A 113 -1.47 -6.29 15.25
C LEU A 113 -2.78 -6.99 14.88
N HIS A 114 -2.69 -8.20 14.33
CA HIS A 114 -3.85 -9.01 13.94
C HIS A 114 -4.58 -9.61 15.16
N GLY A 115 -3.91 -9.70 16.30
CA GLY A 115 -4.43 -10.30 17.52
C GLY A 115 -5.17 -9.32 18.45
N PRO A 116 -5.54 -9.80 19.65
CA PRO A 116 -6.28 -9.00 20.63
C PRO A 116 -5.56 -7.71 21.06
N ALA A 117 -4.23 -7.70 21.07
CA ALA A 117 -3.45 -6.53 21.47
C ALA A 117 -3.67 -5.33 20.52
N GLY A 118 -3.64 -5.58 19.20
CA GLY A 118 -3.95 -4.58 18.19
C GLY A 118 -5.37 -4.05 18.34
N VAL A 119 -6.35 -4.93 18.56
CA VAL A 119 -7.76 -4.55 18.76
C VAL A 119 -7.94 -3.69 20.01
N GLN A 120 -7.37 -4.08 21.15
CA GLN A 120 -7.54 -3.38 22.42
C GLN A 120 -6.89 -1.99 22.42
N ARG A 121 -5.78 -1.81 21.70
CA ARG A 121 -5.05 -0.53 21.64
C ARG A 121 -5.51 0.37 20.49
N SER A 122 -6.36 -0.13 19.60
CA SER A 122 -6.75 0.50 18.33
C SER A 122 -7.52 1.82 18.45
N GLY A 123 -8.08 2.15 19.62
CA GLY A 123 -8.94 3.33 19.83
C GLY A 123 -8.27 4.68 19.52
N ARG A 124 -6.96 4.68 19.26
CA ARG A 124 -6.14 5.85 18.92
C ARG A 124 -5.76 5.93 17.44
N THR A 125 -6.13 4.93 16.62
CA THR A 125 -5.76 4.87 15.19
C THR A 125 -6.83 5.49 14.30
N VAL A 126 -6.42 6.17 13.23
CA VAL A 126 -7.34 6.67 12.20
C VAL A 126 -7.21 5.79 10.94
N PRO A 127 -8.22 4.96 10.63
CA PRO A 127 -8.17 4.08 9.48
C PRO A 127 -7.97 4.83 8.15
N ILE A 128 -7.17 4.26 7.26
CA ILE A 128 -7.01 4.74 5.87
C ILE A 128 -7.81 3.83 4.94
N ALA A 129 -9.14 3.86 5.11
CA ALA A 129 -10.07 2.97 4.41
C ALA A 129 -10.05 3.15 2.87
N GLU A 130 -9.59 4.31 2.37
CA GLU A 130 -9.41 4.55 0.93
C GLU A 130 -8.29 3.70 0.30
N ARG A 131 -7.39 3.12 1.11
CA ARG A 131 -6.32 2.19 0.66
C ARG A 131 -6.72 0.72 0.77
N SER A 132 -7.95 0.43 1.21
CA SER A 132 -8.53 -0.93 1.22
C SER A 132 -8.54 -1.54 -0.17
N VAL A 133 -8.18 -2.83 -0.29
CA VAL A 133 -8.28 -3.58 -1.54
C VAL A 133 -9.70 -3.51 -2.09
N VAL A 134 -10.72 -3.64 -1.23
CA VAL A 134 -12.13 -3.63 -1.62
C VAL A 134 -12.55 -2.24 -2.09
N SER A 135 -12.21 -1.19 -1.34
CA SER A 135 -12.52 0.20 -1.70
C SER A 135 -11.86 0.60 -3.02
N VAL A 136 -10.57 0.27 -3.19
CA VAL A 136 -9.82 0.53 -4.42
C VAL A 136 -10.42 -0.24 -5.59
N PHE A 137 -10.74 -1.53 -5.41
CA PHE A 137 -11.36 -2.35 -6.44
C PHE A 137 -12.70 -1.77 -6.88
N ARG A 138 -13.59 -1.43 -5.94
CA ARG A 138 -14.88 -0.80 -6.24
C ARG A 138 -14.71 0.52 -6.97
N ARG A 139 -13.83 1.40 -6.51
CA ARG A 139 -13.58 2.70 -7.16
C ARG A 139 -13.07 2.53 -8.60
N LYS A 140 -12.22 1.52 -8.83
CA LYS A 140 -11.54 1.30 -10.11
C LYS A 140 -12.40 0.56 -11.13
N PHE A 141 -13.28 -0.33 -10.66
CA PHE A 141 -14.00 -1.27 -11.51
C PHE A 141 -15.53 -1.20 -11.41
N ASN A 142 -16.08 -0.24 -10.67
CA ASN A 142 -17.53 0.03 -10.65
C ASN A 142 -17.87 1.29 -11.46
N GLY A 143 -18.86 1.19 -12.36
CA GLY A 143 -19.37 2.32 -13.15
C GLY A 143 -18.65 2.58 -14.50
N LEU A 144 -18.96 3.72 -15.12
CA LEU A 144 -18.51 4.11 -16.47
C LEU A 144 -16.98 4.23 -16.61
N SER A 145 -16.28 4.56 -15.53
CA SER A 145 -14.81 4.62 -15.48
C SER A 145 -14.15 3.25 -15.69
N ALA A 146 -14.85 2.15 -15.36
CA ALA A 146 -14.33 0.80 -15.51
C ALA A 146 -14.18 0.40 -16.98
N ALA A 147 -15.17 0.72 -17.82
CA ALA A 147 -15.12 0.40 -19.25
C ALA A 147 -13.99 1.17 -19.95
N ALA A 148 -13.85 2.47 -19.65
CA ALA A 148 -12.76 3.29 -20.18
C ALA A 148 -11.39 2.81 -19.69
N TYR A 149 -11.27 2.48 -18.39
CA TYR A 149 -10.04 1.95 -17.81
C TYR A 149 -9.65 0.59 -18.44
N LEU A 150 -10.60 -0.33 -18.58
CA LEU A 150 -10.37 -1.64 -19.18
C LEU A 150 -10.03 -1.52 -20.68
N GLY A 151 -10.71 -0.63 -21.42
CA GLY A 151 -10.43 -0.38 -22.83
C GLY A 151 -9.07 0.28 -23.09
N ALA A 152 -8.51 0.95 -22.08
CA ALA A 152 -7.18 1.56 -22.12
C ALA A 152 -6.04 0.61 -21.66
N LEU A 153 -6.36 -0.59 -21.16
CA LEU A 153 -5.34 -1.55 -20.74
C LEU A 153 -4.40 -1.91 -21.90
N GLY A 154 -3.10 -2.01 -21.56
CA GLY A 154 -2.04 -2.43 -22.48
C GLY A 154 -1.63 -1.41 -23.54
N ARG A 155 -2.28 -0.25 -23.65
CA ARG A 155 -1.93 0.79 -24.66
C ARG A 155 -0.51 1.33 -24.53
N GLU A 156 0.01 1.36 -23.31
CA GLU A 156 1.36 1.87 -22.99
C GLU A 156 2.38 0.73 -22.79
N CYS A 157 1.99 -0.53 -23.06
CA CYS A 157 2.80 -1.72 -22.73
C CYS A 157 3.57 -2.31 -23.92
N GLY A 158 3.55 -1.65 -25.08
CA GLY A 158 4.23 -2.14 -26.29
C GLY A 158 3.63 -3.42 -26.88
N LEU A 159 2.44 -3.83 -26.45
CA LEU A 159 1.72 -4.99 -26.97
C LEU A 159 1.16 -4.72 -28.36
N THR A 160 1.05 -5.76 -29.19
CA THR A 160 0.24 -5.67 -30.41
C THR A 160 -1.23 -5.44 -30.06
N GLU A 161 -2.00 -4.87 -30.98
CA GLU A 161 -3.43 -4.60 -30.72
C GLU A 161 -4.22 -5.89 -30.43
N TYR A 162 -3.85 -7.00 -31.06
CA TYR A 162 -4.44 -8.31 -30.80
C TYR A 162 -4.19 -8.79 -29.37
N GLU A 163 -2.92 -8.84 -28.95
CA GLU A 163 -2.54 -9.24 -27.57
C GLU A 163 -3.17 -8.31 -26.53
N ARG A 164 -3.20 -7.01 -26.82
CA ARG A 164 -3.83 -6.00 -25.96
C ARG A 164 -5.31 -6.30 -25.74
N LEU A 165 -6.05 -6.63 -26.79
CA LEU A 165 -7.47 -6.97 -26.71
C LEU A 165 -7.70 -8.28 -25.96
N GLU A 166 -6.86 -9.30 -26.17
CA GLU A 166 -6.95 -10.57 -25.43
C GLU A 166 -6.73 -10.37 -23.93
N VAL A 167 -5.70 -9.60 -23.55
CA VAL A 167 -5.42 -9.25 -22.15
C VAL A 167 -6.57 -8.42 -21.56
N ALA A 168 -7.07 -7.42 -22.29
CA ALA A 168 -8.18 -6.60 -21.82
C ALA A 168 -9.45 -7.44 -21.56
N GLU A 169 -9.77 -8.38 -22.45
CA GLU A 169 -10.93 -9.25 -22.28
C GLU A 169 -10.74 -10.28 -21.14
N LEU A 170 -9.53 -10.80 -20.96
CA LEU A 170 -9.20 -11.64 -19.80
C LEU A 170 -9.40 -10.87 -18.48
N VAL A 171 -8.84 -9.67 -18.38
CA VAL A 171 -8.99 -8.82 -17.18
C VAL A 171 -10.44 -8.46 -16.94
N LYS A 172 -11.20 -8.11 -17.99
CA LYS A 172 -12.63 -7.80 -17.90
C LYS A 172 -13.44 -8.99 -17.35
N ARG A 173 -13.21 -10.21 -17.85
CA ARG A 173 -13.86 -11.43 -17.34
C ARG A 173 -13.53 -11.69 -15.88
N THR A 174 -12.26 -11.55 -15.49
CA THR A 174 -11.83 -11.69 -14.09
C THR A 174 -12.49 -10.64 -13.19
N VAL A 175 -12.50 -9.37 -13.60
CA VAL A 175 -13.14 -8.28 -12.86
C VAL A 175 -14.64 -8.56 -12.68
N TRP A 176 -15.32 -8.98 -13.74
CA TRP A 176 -16.75 -9.30 -13.67
C TRP A 176 -17.03 -10.44 -12.68
N ARG A 177 -16.24 -11.52 -12.73
CA ARG A 177 -16.35 -12.63 -11.77
C ARG A 177 -16.13 -12.17 -10.33
N LEU A 178 -15.11 -11.35 -10.08
CA LEU A 178 -14.84 -10.79 -8.76
C LEU A 178 -15.98 -9.88 -8.27
N LEU A 179 -16.58 -9.09 -9.16
CA LEU A 179 -17.75 -8.27 -8.83
C LEU A 179 -18.97 -9.11 -8.44
N GLN A 180 -19.17 -10.28 -9.05
CA GLN A 180 -20.23 -11.21 -8.65
C GLN A 180 -19.95 -11.85 -7.28
N MET A 181 -18.69 -12.11 -6.96
CA MET A 181 -18.26 -12.69 -5.69
C MET A 181 -18.21 -11.68 -4.53
N ARG A 182 -18.50 -10.39 -4.76
CA ARG A 182 -18.38 -9.32 -3.76
C ARG A 182 -19.16 -9.56 -2.46
N GLY A 183 -20.27 -10.30 -2.54
CA GLY A 183 -21.11 -10.62 -1.38
C GLY A 183 -20.50 -11.67 -0.44
N ALA A 184 -19.49 -12.42 -0.91
CA ALA A 184 -18.80 -13.41 -0.10
C ALA A 184 -17.71 -12.80 0.80
N ILE A 185 -17.39 -11.51 0.62
CA ILE A 185 -16.41 -10.81 1.46
C ILE A 185 -17.14 -10.34 2.71
N SER A 186 -16.77 -10.90 3.86
CA SER A 186 -17.31 -10.49 5.15
C SER A 186 -17.09 -8.99 5.39
N SER A 187 -18.12 -8.31 5.87
CA SER A 187 -18.05 -6.92 6.30
C SER A 187 -17.58 -6.76 7.75
N GLY A 188 -17.13 -7.86 8.38
CA GLY A 188 -16.57 -7.86 9.73
C GLY A 188 -15.46 -6.81 9.89
N ARG A 189 -15.33 -6.31 11.12
CA ARG A 189 -14.33 -5.32 11.54
C ARG A 189 -13.76 -5.75 12.88
N ASP A 190 -13.26 -6.98 12.91
CA ASP A 190 -12.75 -7.62 14.13
C ASP A 190 -11.22 -7.61 14.21
N THR A 191 -10.55 -7.32 13.09
CA THR A 191 -9.09 -7.39 12.98
C THR A 191 -8.54 -6.08 12.44
N LEU A 192 -7.56 -5.51 13.13
CA LEU A 192 -6.77 -4.40 12.63
C LEU A 192 -5.67 -4.96 11.73
N VAL A 193 -5.61 -4.52 10.47
CA VAL A 193 -4.61 -4.99 9.49
C VAL A 193 -3.64 -3.88 9.11
N TYR A 194 -2.43 -4.24 8.69
CA TYR A 194 -1.39 -3.32 8.24
C TYR A 194 -1.85 -2.48 7.05
N GLY A 195 -2.62 -3.12 6.18
CA GLY A 195 -3.47 -2.50 5.18
C GLY A 195 -2.77 -2.17 3.88
N ASP A 196 -1.47 -1.86 3.84
CA ASP A 196 -0.67 -1.77 2.61
C ASP A 196 0.56 -2.68 2.61
N LEU A 197 0.37 -3.93 3.04
CA LEU A 197 1.44 -4.91 3.16
C LEU A 197 1.91 -5.42 1.79
N LYS A 198 3.08 -4.95 1.36
CA LYS A 198 3.75 -5.37 0.12
C LYS A 198 5.18 -5.79 0.42
N PRO A 199 5.80 -6.70 -0.36
CA PRO A 199 7.20 -7.05 -0.19
C PRO A 199 8.16 -5.85 -0.24
N GLU A 200 7.85 -4.83 -1.05
CA GLU A 200 8.63 -3.60 -1.14
C GLU A 200 8.58 -2.75 0.15
N HIS A 201 7.62 -3.02 1.04
CA HIS A 201 7.38 -2.26 2.28
C HIS A 201 7.90 -2.97 3.54
N VAL A 202 8.55 -4.12 3.39
CA VAL A 202 9.15 -4.87 4.49
C VAL A 202 10.64 -4.97 4.26
N TYR A 203 11.43 -4.56 5.24
CA TYR A 203 12.89 -4.60 5.21
C TYR A 203 13.41 -5.64 6.19
N ILE A 204 14.45 -6.35 5.78
CA ILE A 204 15.13 -7.38 6.54
C ILE A 204 16.50 -6.83 6.94
N ASP A 205 16.68 -6.61 8.23
CA ASP A 205 17.95 -6.23 8.86
C ASP A 205 18.39 -7.33 9.83
N GLY A 206 19.30 -8.19 9.36
CA GLY A 206 19.67 -9.41 10.07
C GLY A 206 18.46 -10.31 10.31
N THR A 207 18.06 -10.47 11.57
CA THR A 207 16.89 -11.26 12.00
C THR A 207 15.63 -10.42 12.22
N GLN A 208 15.74 -9.09 12.10
CA GLN A 208 14.64 -8.17 12.36
C GLN A 208 13.92 -7.79 11.08
N LEU A 209 12.59 -7.68 11.19
CA LEU A 209 11.73 -7.15 10.14
C LEU A 209 11.26 -5.76 10.52
N HIS A 210 11.40 -4.82 9.59
CA HIS A 210 10.96 -3.44 9.74
C HIS A 210 9.94 -3.10 8.63
N PHE A 211 8.85 -2.48 9.03
CA PHE A 211 7.71 -2.20 8.16
C PHE A 211 7.60 -0.70 7.88
N ILE A 212 7.32 -0.35 6.63
CA ILE A 212 7.11 1.04 6.19
C ILE A 212 5.75 1.21 5.52
N ASP A 213 5.29 2.45 5.41
CA ASP A 213 4.06 2.84 4.71
C ASP A 213 2.79 2.17 5.25
N PRO A 214 2.51 2.22 6.57
CA PRO A 214 1.31 1.62 7.12
C PRO A 214 0.05 2.33 6.61
N ALA A 215 -0.98 1.55 6.33
CA ALA A 215 -2.29 2.04 5.94
C ALA A 215 -3.37 1.32 6.75
N LEU A 216 -3.28 1.45 8.08
CA LEU A 216 -4.07 0.66 9.01
C LEU A 216 -5.57 0.77 8.71
N GLN A 217 -6.26 -0.35 8.83
CA GLN A 217 -7.69 -0.42 8.60
C GLN A 217 -8.29 -1.63 9.31
N TRP A 218 -9.59 -1.54 9.55
CA TRP A 218 -10.36 -2.66 10.06
C TRP A 218 -10.80 -3.59 8.93
N ALA A 219 -10.73 -4.89 9.20
CA ALA A 219 -11.15 -5.94 8.28
C ALA A 219 -11.77 -7.13 9.02
N ALA A 220 -12.34 -8.04 8.25
CA ALA A 220 -12.75 -9.36 8.72
C ALA A 220 -11.56 -10.31 8.60
N GLY A 221 -10.84 -10.51 9.70
CA GLY A 221 -9.60 -11.30 9.74
C GLY A 221 -8.39 -10.65 9.03
N PRO A 222 -7.24 -11.34 9.03
CA PRO A 222 -5.97 -10.85 8.47
C PRO A 222 -5.87 -10.97 6.94
N LEU A 223 -6.92 -11.49 6.28
CA LEU A 223 -6.92 -11.83 4.87
C LEU A 223 -6.50 -10.69 3.92
N PRO A 224 -6.85 -9.41 4.14
CA PRO A 224 -6.40 -8.34 3.25
C PRO A 224 -4.88 -8.19 3.18
N ASP A 225 -4.18 -8.36 4.31
CA ASP A 225 -2.72 -8.29 4.36
C ASP A 225 -2.10 -9.48 3.63
N ILE A 226 -2.61 -10.68 3.89
CA ILE A 226 -2.18 -11.91 3.21
C ILE A 226 -2.38 -11.76 1.69
N ALA A 227 -3.54 -11.25 1.26
CA ALA A 227 -3.85 -11.06 -0.15
C ALA A 227 -2.92 -10.03 -0.81
N LYS A 228 -2.62 -8.91 -0.15
CA LYS A 228 -1.68 -7.91 -0.68
C LYS A 228 -0.26 -8.47 -0.76
N LEU A 229 0.22 -9.13 0.29
CA LEU A 229 1.56 -9.71 0.34
C LEU A 229 1.76 -10.79 -0.72
N ALA A 230 0.87 -11.79 -0.76
CA ALA A 230 0.96 -12.90 -1.70
C ALA A 230 0.71 -12.45 -3.15
N GLY A 231 -0.27 -11.56 -3.36
CA GLY A 231 -0.59 -11.02 -4.69
C GLY A 231 0.57 -10.25 -5.29
N ARG A 232 1.34 -9.51 -4.46
CA ARG A 232 2.47 -8.71 -4.90
C ARG A 232 3.77 -9.53 -5.06
N THR A 233 3.92 -10.61 -4.30
CA THR A 233 5.04 -11.57 -4.41
C THR A 233 5.08 -12.31 -5.75
N ARG A 234 3.93 -12.51 -6.42
CA ARG A 234 3.86 -13.21 -7.70
C ARG A 234 4.36 -12.41 -8.90
N LEU A 235 4.49 -11.08 -8.77
CA LEU A 235 4.88 -10.22 -9.90
C LEU A 235 6.38 -10.29 -10.21
N PRO A 236 7.31 -10.30 -9.22
CA PRO A 236 8.73 -10.55 -9.48
C PRO A 236 9.04 -11.92 -10.07
N ALA A 237 8.33 -12.97 -9.64
CA ALA A 237 8.58 -14.35 -10.09
C ALA A 237 8.18 -14.62 -11.55
N LEU A 238 7.43 -13.70 -12.18
CA LEU A 238 7.04 -13.78 -13.59
C LEU A 238 8.01 -13.01 -14.52
N ASP A 239 8.86 -12.15 -13.96
CA ASP A 239 9.85 -11.35 -14.70
C ASP A 239 11.05 -12.21 -15.16
N GLU A 240 11.33 -13.33 -14.48
CA GLU A 240 12.41 -14.26 -14.84
C GLU A 240 12.13 -15.16 -16.05
N ARG A 241 10.93 -15.08 -16.66
CA ARG A 241 10.62 -15.81 -17.91
C ARG A 241 10.87 -15.00 -19.18
N ILE A 242 11.47 -13.82 -19.08
CA ILE A 242 11.88 -12.98 -20.22
C ILE A 242 13.36 -12.59 -20.06
N ALA A 243 14.23 -13.58 -20.10
CA ALA A 243 15.64 -13.42 -20.47
C ALA A 243 16.07 -14.71 -21.19
N PRO A 244 16.83 -14.58 -22.30
CA PRO A 244 16.68 -15.35 -23.55
C PRO A 244 16.84 -16.87 -23.45
#